data_AF-A0A326QJJ6-F1
#
_entry.id   AF-A0A326QJJ6-F1
#
_cell.length_a   1.000
_cell.length_b   1.000
_cell.length_c   1.000
_cell.angle_alpha   90.00
_cell.angle_beta   90.00
_cell.angle_gamma   90.00
#
_symmetry.space_group_name_H-M   'P 1'
#
loop_
_entity.id
_entity.type
_entity.pdbx_description
1 polymer ?
#
loop_
_entity_poly.entity_id
_entity_poly.type
_entity_poly.pdbx_seq_one_letter_code
_entity_poly.pdbx_strand_id
1 'polypeptide(L)'
;MLRSQRQILLDASAGLWEGTFIRLDGAGIEAERFPTGLEVREVDGNVEAALTYRHTGRVATMRFEEPPAEMEISPQGHWSLGPDKVGPWSCLTELCLVHGERRRRVVVRHGAERLEAVVLVVEARPGIQEEAPAAPHRVRRQPAGGSRELWQLEANLQLETTNPRLPGEPLITELRWTPEPGLVHHLQRAYGPHGLPLPQLPALASAFRPR
;
A
#
# COMPACT_ATOMS: atom_id res chain seq x y z
N MET A 1 -3.01 -1.80 28.91
CA MET A 1 -3.16 -3.01 28.08
C MET A 1 -2.56 -2.71 26.72
N LEU A 2 -1.73 -3.61 26.18
CA LEU A 2 -1.27 -3.53 24.79
C LEU A 2 -2.46 -3.85 23.89
N ARG A 3 -2.69 -3.06 22.83
CA ARG A 3 -3.76 -3.33 21.85
C ARG A 3 -3.37 -4.53 21.00
N SER A 4 -4.33 -5.41 20.67
CA SER A 4 -4.10 -6.50 19.72
C SER A 4 -3.97 -5.95 18.29
N GLN A 5 -3.37 -6.73 17.38
CA GLN A 5 -3.26 -6.34 15.97
C GLN A 5 -4.64 -6.10 15.34
N ARG A 6 -5.61 -6.96 15.64
CA ARG A 6 -7.01 -6.78 15.25
C ARG A 6 -7.59 -5.45 15.71
N GLN A 7 -7.39 -5.10 16.98
CA GLN A 7 -7.90 -3.84 17.51
C GLN A 7 -7.24 -2.63 16.81
N ILE A 8 -5.92 -2.68 16.59
CA ILE A 8 -5.20 -1.60 15.89
C ILE A 8 -5.72 -1.45 14.45
N LEU A 9 -5.95 -2.56 13.75
CA LEU A 9 -6.50 -2.53 12.39
C LEU A 9 -7.90 -1.92 12.37
N LEU A 10 -8.78 -2.34 13.28
CA LEU A 10 -10.15 -1.83 13.36
C LEU A 10 -10.18 -0.35 13.74
N ASP A 11 -9.41 0.07 14.74
CA ASP A 11 -9.26 1.48 15.13
C ASP A 11 -8.91 2.36 13.91
N ALA A 12 -8.02 1.87 13.04
CA ALA A 12 -7.53 2.62 11.90
C ALA A 12 -8.38 2.47 10.63
N SER A 13 -9.07 1.35 10.44
CA SER A 13 -9.68 0.99 9.14
C SER A 13 -11.19 0.89 9.15
N ALA A 14 -11.84 0.67 10.30
CA ALA A 14 -13.29 0.47 10.39
C ALA A 14 -14.07 1.69 9.88
N GLY A 15 -15.26 1.47 9.33
CA GLY A 15 -16.12 2.47 8.70
C GLY A 15 -15.98 2.52 7.18
N LEU A 16 -16.64 3.50 6.57
CA LEU A 16 -16.61 3.72 5.12
C LEU A 16 -15.39 4.56 4.72
N TRP A 17 -14.84 4.21 3.56
CA TRP A 17 -13.82 4.94 2.83
C TRP A 17 -14.28 5.16 1.40
N GLU A 18 -14.20 6.38 0.92
CA GLU A 18 -14.40 6.72 -0.48
C GLU A 18 -13.04 6.89 -1.14
N GLY A 19 -12.88 6.38 -2.36
CA GLY A 19 -11.59 6.45 -3.00
C GLY A 19 -11.60 6.31 -4.50
N THR A 20 -10.40 6.39 -5.06
CA THR A 20 -10.13 6.18 -6.47
C THR A 20 -8.97 5.22 -6.61
N PHE A 21 -9.16 4.18 -7.41
CA PHE A 21 -8.09 3.27 -7.81
C PHE A 21 -7.54 3.74 -9.15
N ILE A 22 -6.22 3.89 -9.22
CA ILE A 22 -5.48 4.30 -10.42
C ILE A 22 -4.49 3.20 -10.72
N ARG A 23 -4.74 2.45 -11.80
CA ARG A 23 -3.87 1.38 -12.25
C ARG A 23 -2.82 1.93 -13.19
N LEU A 24 -1.57 1.77 -12.80
CA LEU A 24 -0.38 2.11 -13.57
C LEU A 24 0.22 0.83 -14.15
N ASP A 25 0.64 0.88 -15.41
CA ASP A 25 1.43 -0.18 -16.02
C ASP A 25 2.89 -0.17 -15.50
N GLY A 26 3.70 -1.14 -15.94
CA GLY A 26 5.13 -1.20 -15.60
C GLY A 26 5.97 -0.02 -16.13
N ALA A 27 5.39 0.85 -16.98
CA ALA A 27 6.00 2.10 -17.42
C ALA A 27 5.60 3.31 -16.57
N GLY A 28 4.72 3.13 -15.58
CA GLY A 28 4.20 4.18 -14.71
C GLY A 28 3.16 5.07 -15.38
N ILE A 29 2.46 4.55 -16.39
CA ILE A 29 1.41 5.26 -17.12
C ILE A 29 0.05 4.73 -16.68
N GLU A 30 -0.89 5.63 -16.39
CA GLU A 30 -2.28 5.26 -16.08
C GLU A 30 -2.90 4.47 -17.23
N ALA A 31 -3.25 3.22 -16.94
CA ALA A 31 -3.97 2.33 -17.84
C ALA A 31 -5.48 2.35 -17.56
N GLU A 32 -5.87 2.53 -16.31
CA GLU A 32 -7.27 2.50 -15.89
C GLU A 32 -7.47 3.29 -14.59
N ARG A 33 -8.64 3.90 -14.44
CA ARG A 33 -9.08 4.57 -13.22
C ARG A 33 -10.54 4.27 -12.94
N PHE A 34 -10.86 3.99 -11.68
CA PHE A 34 -12.25 3.85 -11.27
C PHE A 34 -12.49 4.27 -9.81
N PRO A 35 -13.67 4.86 -9.53
CA PRO A 35 -14.07 5.22 -8.18
C PRO A 35 -14.51 3.99 -7.37
N THR A 36 -14.21 3.98 -6.08
CA THR A 36 -14.47 2.88 -5.14
C THR A 36 -15.10 3.37 -3.83
N GLY A 37 -15.81 2.47 -3.16
CA GLY A 37 -16.16 2.61 -1.74
C GLY A 37 -15.73 1.35 -1.00
N LEU A 38 -14.99 1.48 0.11
CA LEU A 38 -14.61 0.36 0.96
C LEU A 38 -15.26 0.52 2.33
N GLU A 39 -16.16 -0.39 2.68
CA GLU A 39 -16.70 -0.49 4.04
C GLU A 39 -15.95 -1.57 4.80
N VAL A 40 -15.41 -1.22 5.97
CA VAL A 40 -14.79 -2.17 6.90
C VAL A 40 -15.62 -2.19 8.17
N ARG A 41 -16.09 -3.35 8.60
CA ARG A 41 -16.95 -3.47 9.79
C ARG A 41 -16.75 -4.80 10.49
N GLU A 42 -17.14 -4.84 11.76
CA GLU A 42 -17.23 -6.08 12.51
C GLU A 42 -18.63 -6.68 12.36
N VAL A 43 -18.71 -7.94 11.93
CA VAL A 43 -19.96 -8.69 11.76
C VAL A 43 -19.72 -10.12 12.27
N ASP A 44 -20.51 -10.55 13.25
CA ASP A 44 -20.44 -11.90 13.82
C ASP A 44 -19.01 -12.32 14.21
N GLY A 45 -18.29 -11.43 14.91
CA GLY A 45 -16.90 -11.64 15.35
C GLY A 45 -15.84 -11.49 14.24
N ASN A 46 -16.25 -11.42 12.97
CA ASN A 46 -15.36 -11.27 11.84
C ASN A 46 -15.18 -9.81 11.46
N VAL A 47 -13.97 -9.45 11.03
CA VAL A 47 -13.72 -8.23 10.26
C VAL A 47 -14.12 -8.52 8.81
N GLU A 48 -15.07 -7.75 8.31
CA GLU A 48 -15.50 -7.75 6.91
C GLU A 48 -15.00 -6.48 6.22
N ALA A 49 -14.33 -6.65 5.08
CA ALA A 49 -13.97 -5.57 4.17
C ALA A 49 -14.72 -5.76 2.84
N ALA A 50 -15.63 -4.84 2.51
CA ALA A 50 -16.47 -4.89 1.31
C ALA A 50 -16.12 -3.74 0.36
N LEU A 51 -15.41 -4.06 -0.73
CA LEU A 51 -15.02 -3.13 -1.78
C LEU A 51 -16.09 -3.06 -2.87
N THR A 52 -16.69 -1.89 -3.03
CA THR A 52 -17.66 -1.58 -4.07
C THR A 52 -17.01 -0.82 -5.21
N TYR A 53 -17.11 -1.34 -6.43
CA TYR A 53 -16.70 -0.67 -7.66
C TYR A 53 -17.85 0.26 -8.11
N ARG A 54 -17.75 1.56 -7.86
CA ARG A 54 -18.90 2.48 -8.01
C ARG A 54 -19.44 2.59 -9.44
N HIS A 55 -18.61 2.33 -10.44
CA HIS A 55 -19.00 2.36 -11.86
C HIS A 55 -19.84 1.14 -12.29
N THR A 56 -19.74 0.01 -11.59
CA THR A 56 -20.48 -1.23 -11.92
C THR A 56 -21.44 -1.66 -10.82
N GLY A 57 -21.30 -1.14 -9.60
CA GLY A 57 -22.00 -1.63 -8.42
C GLY A 57 -21.51 -3.01 -7.94
N ARG A 58 -20.50 -3.60 -8.59
CA ARG A 58 -19.94 -4.89 -8.17
C ARG A 58 -19.33 -4.74 -6.78
N VAL A 59 -19.53 -5.75 -5.92
CA VAL A 59 -18.91 -5.81 -4.59
C VAL A 59 -17.98 -7.01 -4.53
N ALA A 60 -16.77 -6.79 -4.00
CA ALA A 60 -15.83 -7.84 -3.62
C ALA A 60 -15.63 -7.80 -2.10
N THR A 61 -15.78 -8.94 -1.44
CA THR A 61 -15.75 -9.02 0.03
C THR A 61 -14.63 -9.94 0.48
N MET A 62 -13.95 -9.54 1.56
CA MET A 62 -13.02 -10.37 2.32
C MET A 62 -13.47 -10.40 3.79
N ARG A 63 -13.37 -11.57 4.43
CA ARG A 63 -13.73 -11.78 5.84
C ARG A 63 -12.64 -12.56 6.56
N PHE A 64 -12.33 -12.16 7.78
CA PHE A 64 -11.40 -12.85 8.66
C PHE A 64 -11.70 -12.56 10.12
N GLU A 65 -11.46 -13.51 11.02
CA GLU A 65 -11.62 -13.32 12.46
C GLU A 65 -10.47 -12.48 13.04
N GLU A 66 -9.24 -12.85 12.68
CA GLU A 66 -7.99 -12.18 13.01
C GLU A 66 -7.27 -11.76 11.71
N PRO A 67 -6.47 -10.68 11.71
CA PRO A 67 -5.65 -10.31 10.56
C PRO A 67 -4.85 -11.51 10.03
N PRO A 68 -4.75 -11.70 8.70
CA PRO A 68 -3.94 -12.78 8.12
C PRO A 68 -2.51 -12.76 8.66
N ALA A 69 -1.89 -13.93 8.80
CA ALA A 69 -0.54 -14.04 9.38
C ALA A 69 0.52 -13.31 8.55
N GLU A 70 0.26 -13.13 7.27
CA GLU A 70 1.11 -12.40 6.33
C GLU A 70 0.89 -10.89 6.37
N MET A 71 -0.12 -10.43 7.12
CA MET A 71 -0.41 -9.03 7.37
C MET A 71 0.43 -8.53 8.55
N GLU A 72 1.11 -7.42 8.33
CA GLU A 72 1.90 -6.77 9.38
C GLU A 72 1.32 -5.38 9.63
N ILE A 73 0.92 -5.13 10.87
CA ILE A 73 0.21 -3.92 11.28
C ILE A 73 1.08 -3.14 12.27
N SER A 74 1.36 -1.88 11.96
CA SER A 74 2.10 -0.98 12.84
C SER A 74 1.20 -0.44 13.96
N PRO A 75 1.75 0.00 15.10
CA PRO A 75 0.98 0.63 16.17
C PRO A 75 0.19 1.88 15.75
N GLN A 76 0.57 2.53 14.64
CA GLN A 76 -0.08 3.70 14.06
C GLN A 76 -1.24 3.32 13.11
N GLY A 77 -1.49 2.03 12.89
CA GLY A 77 -2.53 1.56 11.98
C GLY A 77 -2.11 1.50 10.51
N HIS A 78 -0.84 1.74 10.20
CA HIS A 78 -0.29 1.39 8.89
C HIS A 78 -0.23 -0.13 8.78
N TRP A 79 -0.32 -0.66 7.57
CA TRP A 79 -0.24 -2.10 7.38
C TRP A 79 0.32 -2.48 6.03
N SER A 80 1.00 -3.62 5.98
CA SER A 80 1.38 -4.28 4.74
C SER A 80 0.80 -5.67 4.68
N LEU A 81 0.57 -6.15 3.46
CA LEU A 81 0.12 -7.51 3.17
C LEU A 81 0.88 -8.01 1.95
N GLY A 82 1.34 -9.25 1.97
CA GLY A 82 1.98 -9.89 0.83
C GLY A 82 2.16 -11.37 1.09
N PRO A 83 2.75 -12.16 0.19
CA PRO A 83 2.93 -13.58 0.42
C PRO A 83 3.84 -13.85 1.63
N ASP A 84 3.71 -15.05 2.20
CA ASP A 84 4.61 -15.63 3.19
C ASP A 84 5.97 -16.05 2.59
N LYS A 85 6.04 -16.21 1.27
CA LYS A 85 7.27 -16.44 0.51
C LYS A 85 7.17 -15.94 -0.92
N VAL A 86 8.23 -15.30 -1.41
CA VAL A 86 8.37 -14.93 -2.82
C VAL A 86 9.29 -15.90 -3.55
N GLY A 87 8.86 -16.35 -4.73
CA GLY A 87 9.60 -17.27 -5.59
C GLY A 87 9.92 -16.64 -6.95
N PRO A 88 10.26 -17.46 -7.96
CA PRO A 88 10.55 -16.97 -9.31
C PRO A 88 9.30 -16.45 -10.05
N TRP A 89 8.10 -16.67 -9.49
CA TRP A 89 6.83 -16.25 -10.08
C TRP A 89 6.43 -14.83 -9.68
N SER A 90 5.37 -14.33 -10.32
CA SER A 90 4.78 -13.04 -9.96
C SER A 90 4.30 -13.03 -8.51
N CYS A 91 4.44 -11.89 -7.84
CA CYS A 91 3.93 -11.69 -6.49
C CYS A 91 3.25 -10.32 -6.36
N LEU A 92 2.35 -10.23 -5.39
CA LEU A 92 1.61 -9.01 -5.07
C LEU A 92 1.96 -8.60 -3.65
N THR A 93 2.19 -7.31 -3.46
CA THR A 93 2.42 -6.71 -2.15
C THR A 93 1.59 -5.45 -2.04
N GLU A 94 0.91 -5.30 -0.92
CA GLU A 94 0.09 -4.16 -0.60
C GLU A 94 0.66 -3.42 0.61
N LEU A 95 0.68 -2.10 0.55
CA LEU A 95 1.06 -1.22 1.65
C LEU A 95 0.00 -0.15 1.84
N CYS A 96 -0.31 0.17 3.09
CA CYS A 96 -1.27 1.18 3.49
C CYS A 96 -0.65 2.12 4.54
N LEU A 97 -0.61 3.41 4.22
CA LEU A 97 -0.29 4.47 5.17
C LEU A 97 -1.58 5.20 5.53
N VAL A 98 -1.79 5.44 6.82
CA VAL A 98 -3.00 6.05 7.38
C VAL A 98 -2.63 7.36 8.07
N HIS A 99 -3.36 8.44 7.79
CA HIS A 99 -3.16 9.74 8.43
C HIS A 99 -4.52 10.38 8.73
N GLY A 100 -4.96 10.26 9.98
CA GLY A 100 -6.28 10.71 10.40
C GLY A 100 -7.39 10.06 9.55
N GLU A 101 -8.15 10.88 8.84
CA GLU A 101 -9.28 10.46 8.00
C GLU A 101 -8.90 10.20 6.53
N ARG A 102 -7.61 10.07 6.26
CA ARG A 102 -7.06 9.87 4.92
C ARG A 102 -6.13 8.67 4.92
N ARG A 103 -6.04 7.98 3.79
CA ARG A 103 -5.02 6.94 3.60
C ARG A 103 -4.55 6.85 2.16
N ARG A 104 -3.35 6.30 2.02
CA ARG A 104 -2.74 5.96 0.74
C ARG A 104 -2.40 4.49 0.75
N ARG A 105 -2.91 3.77 -0.25
CA ARG A 105 -2.50 2.39 -0.48
C ARG A 105 -1.84 2.25 -1.83
N VAL A 106 -0.90 1.33 -1.89
CA VAL A 106 -0.35 0.86 -3.15
C VAL A 106 -0.44 -0.65 -3.21
N VAL A 107 -0.87 -1.18 -4.35
CA VAL A 107 -0.78 -2.60 -4.67
C VAL A 107 0.25 -2.77 -5.76
N VAL A 108 1.36 -3.41 -5.43
CA VAL A 108 2.52 -3.57 -6.29
C VAL A 108 2.56 -5.00 -6.79
N ARG A 109 2.46 -5.16 -8.12
CA ARG A 109 2.56 -6.45 -8.78
C ARG A 109 3.90 -6.58 -9.47
N HIS A 110 4.77 -7.39 -8.89
CA HIS A 110 6.00 -7.79 -9.54
C HIS A 110 5.75 -9.02 -10.41
N GLY A 111 6.21 -8.98 -11.66
CA GLY A 111 6.35 -10.16 -12.49
C GLY A 111 7.57 -10.99 -12.12
N ALA A 112 7.93 -11.95 -12.96
CA ALA A 112 9.13 -12.76 -12.76
C ALA A 112 10.42 -11.93 -12.82
N GLU A 113 10.51 -10.99 -13.77
CA GLU A 113 11.74 -10.24 -14.08
C GLU A 113 11.65 -8.74 -13.80
N ARG A 114 10.44 -8.18 -13.80
CA ARG A 114 10.21 -6.73 -13.73
C ARG A 114 8.90 -6.41 -13.05
N LEU A 115 8.76 -5.16 -12.64
CA LEU A 115 7.50 -4.62 -12.19
C LEU A 115 6.47 -4.63 -13.32
N GLU A 116 5.28 -5.19 -13.08
CA GLU A 116 4.21 -5.32 -14.09
C GLU A 116 3.15 -4.24 -13.94
N ALA A 117 2.77 -3.92 -12.70
CA ALA A 117 1.75 -2.92 -12.43
C ALA A 117 1.87 -2.37 -11.00
N VAL A 118 1.38 -1.15 -10.82
CA VAL A 118 1.14 -0.52 -9.52
C VAL A 118 -0.28 0.01 -9.50
N VAL A 119 -1.08 -0.31 -8.49
CA VAL A 119 -2.36 0.36 -8.25
C VAL A 119 -2.15 1.37 -7.13
N LEU A 120 -2.24 2.66 -7.45
CA LEU A 120 -2.35 3.71 -6.47
C LEU A 120 -3.81 3.81 -6.02
N VAL A 121 -4.02 3.86 -4.72
CA VAL A 121 -5.34 4.01 -4.10
C VAL A 121 -5.30 5.22 -3.19
N VAL A 122 -6.12 6.20 -3.55
CA VAL A 122 -6.33 7.43 -2.77
C VAL A 122 -7.68 7.30 -2.10
N GLU A 123 -7.71 7.32 -0.77
CA GLU A 123 -8.92 7.11 0.02
C GLU A 123 -9.04 8.12 1.16
N ALA A 124 -10.28 8.52 1.44
CA ALA A 124 -10.62 9.36 2.58
C ALA A 124 -11.98 8.96 3.16
N ARG A 125 -12.29 9.45 4.36
CA ARG A 125 -13.62 9.33 4.95
C ARG A 125 -14.64 10.14 4.14
N PRO A 126 -15.93 9.75 4.12
CA PRO A 126 -16.98 10.52 3.46
C PRO A 126 -16.98 11.99 3.92
N GLY A 127 -17.05 12.91 2.96
CA GLY A 127 -17.03 14.36 3.22
C GLY A 127 -15.63 14.97 3.35
N ILE A 128 -14.56 14.16 3.42
CA ILE A 128 -13.19 14.65 3.32
C ILE A 128 -12.78 14.77 1.86
N GLN A 129 -12.43 15.98 1.44
CA GLN A 129 -11.91 16.23 0.10
C GLN A 129 -10.48 15.73 0.02
N GLU A 130 -10.27 14.69 -0.79
CA GLU A 130 -8.95 14.20 -1.13
C GLU A 130 -8.92 13.97 -2.64
N GLU A 131 -8.23 14.86 -3.36
CA GLU A 131 -8.16 14.79 -4.81
C GLU A 131 -7.17 13.72 -5.24
N ALA A 132 -7.64 12.78 -6.06
CA ALA A 132 -6.75 11.87 -6.74
C ALA A 132 -5.90 12.65 -7.78
N PRO A 133 -4.68 12.19 -8.11
CA PRO A 133 -3.84 12.84 -9.11
C PRO A 133 -4.56 13.08 -10.43
N ALA A 134 -4.18 14.16 -11.12
CA ALA A 134 -4.76 14.51 -12.42
C ALA A 134 -4.63 13.35 -13.43
N ALA A 135 -5.70 13.13 -14.20
CA ALA A 135 -5.74 12.12 -15.25
C ALA A 135 -5.31 12.73 -16.61
N PRO A 136 -4.57 12.00 -17.47
CA PRO A 136 -3.96 10.70 -17.17
C PRO A 136 -2.74 10.87 -16.26
N HIS A 137 -2.66 10.05 -15.23
CA HIS A 137 -1.54 10.07 -14.31
C HIS A 137 -0.30 9.44 -14.94
N ARG A 138 0.85 10.09 -14.77
CA ARG A 138 2.15 9.59 -15.22
C ARG A 138 3.17 9.77 -14.11
N VAL A 139 3.71 8.66 -13.65
CA VAL A 139 4.69 8.62 -12.58
C VAL A 139 6.07 8.98 -13.11
N ARG A 140 6.78 9.84 -12.38
CA ARG A 140 8.22 10.06 -12.61
C ARG A 140 8.99 8.92 -11.95
N ARG A 141 9.90 8.31 -12.71
CA ARG A 141 10.70 7.17 -12.26
C ARG A 141 12.18 7.53 -12.31
N GLN A 142 12.94 7.07 -11.33
CA GLN A 142 14.39 7.24 -11.31
C GLN A 142 15.06 6.06 -10.60
N PRO A 143 16.30 5.68 -11.00
CA PRO A 143 17.07 4.69 -10.27
C PRO A 143 17.27 5.10 -8.80
N ALA A 144 17.13 4.16 -7.88
CA ALA A 144 17.35 4.35 -6.44
C ALA A 144 18.61 3.61 -5.93
N GLY A 145 19.40 3.04 -6.84
CA GLY A 145 20.60 2.26 -6.53
C GLY A 145 20.35 0.76 -6.49
N GLY A 146 21.33 -0.03 -6.92
CA GLY A 146 21.16 -1.48 -7.11
C GLY A 146 19.98 -1.79 -8.04
N SER A 147 19.21 -2.82 -7.71
CA SER A 147 17.99 -3.22 -8.45
C SER A 147 16.74 -2.48 -7.98
N ARG A 148 16.85 -1.22 -7.52
CA ARG A 148 15.71 -0.44 -7.01
C ARG A 148 15.37 0.74 -7.91
N GLU A 149 14.08 1.02 -8.01
CA GLU A 149 13.51 2.15 -8.72
C GLU A 149 12.61 2.96 -7.79
N LEU A 150 12.77 4.28 -7.80
CA LEU A 150 11.90 5.22 -7.09
C LEU A 150 10.83 5.76 -8.05
N TRP A 151 9.59 5.70 -7.62
CA TRP A 151 8.37 6.12 -8.30
C TRP A 151 7.73 7.27 -7.52
N GLN A 152 7.69 8.47 -8.10
CA GLN A 152 6.99 9.61 -7.53
C GLN A 152 5.50 9.54 -7.93
N LEU A 153 4.69 8.96 -7.04
CA LEU A 153 3.26 8.70 -7.27
C LEU A 153 2.42 9.98 -7.12
N GLU A 154 2.74 10.83 -6.15
CA GLU A 154 2.13 12.15 -5.95
C GLU A 154 3.22 13.13 -5.54
N ALA A 155 2.97 14.44 -5.44
CA ALA A 155 3.99 15.39 -4.98
C ALA A 155 4.57 15.02 -3.60
N ASN A 156 3.76 14.39 -2.75
CA ASN A 156 4.09 13.98 -1.40
C ASN A 156 4.07 12.46 -1.17
N LEU A 157 3.92 11.64 -2.22
CA LEU A 157 3.86 10.18 -2.11
C LEU A 157 4.90 9.53 -3.03
N GLN A 158 5.72 8.66 -2.45
CA GLN A 158 6.80 7.96 -3.12
C GLN A 158 6.72 6.46 -2.86
N LEU A 159 6.95 5.68 -3.91
CA LEU A 159 7.15 4.24 -3.84
C LEU A 159 8.58 3.91 -4.26
N GLU A 160 9.33 3.20 -3.45
CA GLU A 160 10.62 2.62 -3.83
C GLU A 160 10.47 1.10 -3.90
N THR A 161 10.82 0.48 -5.03
CA THR A 161 10.62 -0.97 -5.17
C THR A 161 11.65 -1.64 -6.07
N THR A 162 11.82 -2.96 -5.91
CA THR A 162 12.78 -3.75 -6.71
C THR A 162 12.34 -3.85 -8.17
N ASN A 163 13.12 -3.28 -9.06
CA ASN A 163 12.95 -3.37 -10.51
C ASN A 163 14.32 -3.13 -11.19
N PRO A 164 14.89 -4.11 -11.93
CA PRO A 164 14.36 -5.45 -12.21
C PRO A 164 14.46 -6.41 -11.01
N ARG A 165 13.78 -7.56 -11.10
CA ARG A 165 13.96 -8.67 -10.15
C ARG A 165 15.08 -9.58 -10.62
N LEU A 166 16.09 -9.74 -9.78
CA LEU A 166 17.23 -10.61 -10.05
C LEU A 166 17.19 -11.83 -9.09
N PRO A 167 17.52 -13.04 -9.56
CA PRO A 167 17.61 -14.21 -8.69
C PRO A 167 18.58 -14.00 -7.54
N GLY A 168 18.17 -14.36 -6.32
CA GLY A 168 19.00 -14.22 -5.12
C GLY A 168 19.11 -12.80 -4.57
N GLU A 169 18.54 -11.79 -5.24
CA GLU A 169 18.45 -10.43 -4.71
C GLU A 169 17.19 -10.25 -3.84
N PRO A 170 17.24 -9.40 -2.81
CA PRO A 170 16.07 -9.03 -2.02
C PRO A 170 14.96 -8.38 -2.86
N LEU A 171 13.70 -8.71 -2.54
CA LEU A 171 12.54 -7.99 -3.03
C LEU A 171 12.10 -6.98 -1.98
N ILE A 172 12.07 -5.70 -2.32
CA ILE A 172 11.72 -4.62 -1.40
C ILE A 172 10.60 -3.79 -2.02
N THR A 173 9.63 -3.41 -1.21
CA THR A 173 8.60 -2.44 -1.54
C THR A 173 8.44 -1.50 -0.35
N GLU A 174 8.70 -0.22 -0.57
CA GLU A 174 8.61 0.82 0.45
C GLU A 174 7.70 1.94 -0.02
N LEU A 175 6.78 2.36 0.84
CA LEU A 175 5.88 3.49 0.61
C LEU A 175 6.23 4.59 1.61
N ARG A 176 6.41 5.82 1.11
CA ARG A 176 6.67 7.02 1.92
C ARG A 176 5.65 8.09 1.58
N TRP A 177 4.99 8.65 2.58
CA TRP A 177 3.98 9.69 2.42
C TRP A 177 4.24 10.86 3.36
N THR A 178 4.18 12.07 2.82
CA THR A 178 4.29 13.33 3.56
C THR A 178 2.94 14.04 3.55
N PRO A 179 1.97 13.62 4.40
CA PRO A 179 0.63 14.21 4.39
C PRO A 179 0.62 15.68 4.81
N GLU A 180 1.62 16.09 5.59
CA GLU A 180 1.81 17.45 6.12
C GLU A 180 3.31 17.80 6.10
N PRO A 181 3.69 19.07 5.94
CA PRO A 181 5.09 19.48 5.95
C PRO A 181 5.82 19.02 7.21
N GLY A 182 6.92 18.29 7.04
CA GLY A 182 7.76 17.79 8.14
C GLY A 182 7.28 16.48 8.78
N LEU A 183 6.10 15.97 8.42
CA LEU A 183 5.60 14.67 8.87
C LEU A 183 5.76 13.63 7.77
N VAL A 184 6.54 12.57 8.02
CA VAL A 184 6.75 11.48 7.06
C VAL A 184 6.26 10.18 7.66
N HIS A 185 5.24 9.60 7.04
CA HIS A 185 4.85 8.21 7.26
C HIS A 185 5.62 7.33 6.30
N HIS A 186 6.07 6.17 6.78
CA HIS A 186 6.73 5.19 5.93
C HIS A 186 6.40 3.78 6.38
N LEU A 187 6.44 2.86 5.42
CA LEU A 187 6.26 1.44 5.63
C LEU A 187 7.05 0.68 4.58
N GLN A 188 7.73 -0.38 4.99
CA GLN A 188 8.49 -1.25 4.10
C GLN A 188 8.04 -2.69 4.28
N ARG A 189 7.83 -3.39 3.18
CA ARG A 189 7.78 -4.85 3.13
C ARG A 189 8.98 -5.35 2.34
N ALA A 190 9.75 -6.27 2.93
CA ALA A 190 10.96 -6.80 2.33
C ALA A 190 11.04 -8.31 2.45
N TYR A 191 11.64 -8.93 1.45
CA TYR A 191 11.95 -10.36 1.40
C TYR A 191 13.44 -10.53 1.17
N GLY A 192 14.06 -11.43 1.93
CA GLY A 192 15.49 -11.72 1.79
C GLY A 192 15.82 -12.50 0.50
N PRO A 193 17.10 -12.81 0.26
CA PRO A 193 17.58 -13.58 -0.89
C PRO A 193 16.87 -14.92 -1.15
N HIS A 194 16.35 -15.55 -0.09
CA HIS A 194 15.63 -16.83 -0.16
C HIS A 194 14.11 -16.68 -0.28
N GLY A 195 13.64 -15.44 -0.45
CA GLY A 195 12.24 -15.09 -0.61
C GLY A 195 11.42 -15.14 0.67
N LEU A 196 12.05 -15.30 1.84
CA LEU A 196 11.35 -15.23 3.13
C LEU A 196 11.19 -13.77 3.57
N PRO A 197 10.04 -13.42 4.20
CA PRO A 197 9.80 -12.07 4.69
C PRO A 197 10.85 -11.70 5.73
N LEU A 198 11.35 -10.47 5.63
CA LEU A 198 12.20 -9.86 6.64
C LEU A 198 11.31 -9.14 7.66
N PRO A 199 11.68 -9.12 8.95
CA PRO A 199 10.94 -8.36 9.94
C PRO A 199 10.82 -6.90 9.51
N GLN A 200 9.63 -6.32 9.68
CA GLN A 200 9.46 -4.88 9.55
C GLN A 200 10.41 -4.16 10.51
N LEU A 201 11.27 -3.32 9.95
CA LEU A 201 12.06 -2.41 10.77
C LEU A 201 11.09 -1.43 11.45
N PRO A 202 11.22 -1.18 12.75
CA PRO A 202 10.39 -0.20 13.42
C PRO A 202 10.54 1.14 12.71
N ALA A 203 9.42 1.81 12.47
CA ALA A 203 9.40 3.11 11.83
C ALA A 203 10.25 4.09 12.66
N LEU A 204 11.49 4.34 12.25
CA LEU A 204 12.28 5.41 12.83
C LEU A 204 11.64 6.70 12.34
N ALA A 205 11.00 7.44 13.25
CA ALA A 205 10.62 8.82 13.00
C ALA A 205 11.92 9.60 12.76
N SER A 206 12.36 9.68 11.51
CA SER A 206 13.48 10.52 11.12
C SER A 206 12.93 11.93 10.93
N ALA A 207 13.32 12.84 11.82
CA ALA A 207 13.11 14.26 11.59
C ALA A 207 13.80 14.61 10.27
N PHE A 208 13.03 15.06 9.29
CA PHE A 208 13.53 15.50 8.00
C PHE A 208 14.57 16.60 8.22
N ARG A 209 15.82 16.38 7.78
CA ARG A 209 16.80 17.45 7.61
C ARG A 209 16.82 17.84 6.13
N PRO A 210 16.28 19.00 5.74
CA PRO A 210 16.50 19.50 4.39
C PRO A 210 18.00 19.71 4.17
N ARG A 211 18.49 19.35 2.98
CA ARG A 211 19.77 19.82 2.45
C ARG A 211 19.62 21.25 1.95
#